data_AF-A0A2G8RKF7-F1
#
_entry.id   AF-A0A2G8RKF7-F1
#
_cell.length_a   1.000
_cell.length_b   1.000
_cell.length_c   1.000
_cell.angle_alpha   90.00
_cell.angle_beta   90.00
_cell.angle_gamma   90.00
#
_symmetry.space_group_name_H-M   'P 1'
#
loop_
_entity.id
_entity.type
_entity.pdbx_description
1 polymer ?
#
loop_
_entity_poly.entity_id
_entity_poly.type
_entity_poly.pdbx_seq_one_letter_code
_entity_poly.pdbx_strand_id
1 'polypeptide(L)'
;MNTDTTQDILITGLPRSGTTLTCHLLNKVPNSVALHEPMSPNQLEGLETTELLGTIAQFFAAQRDQILTKGTATSKAWNGAVPPNPRGDADAQGRRTTILNGTEIAVSNVSSSTFHLYIKHPAFFTAALPVLIGRFSCFAIVRNPLAVLLSWRTAGMAVSDGRMPAAEQFDPRLVTLLNAEPDVLNRQLILLDYCFSQYRRFLPSRIIWYEDIIRSGGKALSLINPAANQLDEPLRSRNMLGIQTDPAAKEIGMRLLESESSCWSFYEKVNVEALLLSQ
;
A
#
# COMPACT_ATOMS: atom_id res chain seq x y z
N MET A 1 -6.12 27.84 -18.47
CA MET A 1 -5.82 27.30 -17.12
C MET A 1 -6.86 26.23 -16.86
N ASN A 2 -6.48 24.95 -16.92
CA ASN A 2 -7.45 23.86 -16.72
C ASN A 2 -7.82 23.79 -15.23
N THR A 3 -9.05 24.18 -14.93
CA THR A 3 -9.74 23.91 -13.66
C THR A 3 -10.22 22.47 -13.68
N ASP A 4 -9.30 21.51 -13.56
CA ASP A 4 -9.71 20.13 -13.31
C ASP A 4 -9.94 19.99 -11.80
N THR A 5 -11.19 20.17 -11.39
CA THR A 5 -11.63 20.11 -9.99
C THR A 5 -11.81 18.67 -9.49
N THR A 6 -11.32 17.67 -10.24
CA THR A 6 -11.31 16.25 -9.85
C THR A 6 -9.91 15.84 -9.38
N GLN A 7 -9.80 15.34 -8.14
CA GLN A 7 -8.52 14.88 -7.57
C GLN A 7 -8.50 13.35 -7.52
N ASP A 8 -8.17 12.75 -8.66
CA ASP A 8 -7.94 11.31 -8.80
C ASP A 8 -6.48 10.98 -8.41
N ILE A 9 -6.32 10.14 -7.39
CA ILE A 9 -5.02 9.85 -6.78
C ILE A 9 -4.80 8.35 -6.70
N LEU A 10 -3.63 7.90 -7.12
CA LEU A 10 -3.18 6.52 -6.97
C LEU A 10 -2.33 6.37 -5.72
N ILE A 11 -2.66 5.37 -4.90
CA ILE A 11 -1.90 5.02 -3.70
C ILE A 11 -1.24 3.66 -3.91
N THR A 12 0.08 3.64 -3.75
CA THR A 12 0.88 2.44 -3.72
C THR A 12 1.59 2.31 -2.36
N GLY A 13 2.45 1.33 -2.22
CA GLY A 13 3.24 1.08 -1.03
C GLY A 13 3.61 -0.39 -0.93
N LEU A 14 4.47 -0.71 0.04
CA LEU A 14 4.79 -2.11 0.27
C LEU A 14 3.53 -2.85 0.73
N PRO A 15 3.30 -4.11 0.31
CA PRO A 15 2.36 -4.97 1.01
C PRO A 15 2.65 -4.90 2.52
N ARG A 16 1.61 -4.73 3.35
CA ARG A 16 1.75 -4.60 4.81
C ARG A 16 2.41 -3.30 5.33
N SER A 17 2.54 -2.25 4.50
CA SER A 17 2.98 -0.91 4.96
C SER A 17 1.86 -0.04 5.55
N GLY A 18 0.62 -0.52 5.61
CA GLY A 18 -0.51 0.26 6.13
C GLY A 18 -1.32 0.99 5.05
N THR A 19 -1.14 0.69 3.77
CA THR A 19 -1.95 1.26 2.68
C THR A 19 -3.47 1.04 2.83
N THR A 20 -3.93 -0.07 3.40
CA THR A 20 -5.36 -0.25 3.69
C THR A 20 -5.83 0.63 4.86
N LEU A 21 -4.99 0.79 5.90
CA LEU A 21 -5.27 1.75 6.98
C LEU A 21 -5.37 3.16 6.41
N THR A 22 -4.51 3.54 5.46
CA THR A 22 -4.60 4.81 4.74
C THR A 22 -5.96 4.98 4.05
N CYS A 23 -6.43 3.98 3.30
CA CYS A 23 -7.77 4.03 2.70
C CYS A 23 -8.88 4.18 3.75
N HIS A 24 -8.80 3.42 4.84
CA HIS A 24 -9.76 3.49 5.93
C HIS A 24 -9.83 4.89 6.54
N LEU A 25 -8.69 5.54 6.79
CA LEU A 25 -8.60 6.89 7.34
C LEU A 25 -9.09 7.95 6.35
N LEU A 26 -8.73 7.84 5.06
CA LEU A 26 -9.20 8.77 4.02
C LEU A 26 -10.73 8.71 3.84
N ASN A 27 -11.36 7.55 4.06
CA ASN A 27 -12.82 7.42 4.04
C ASN A 27 -13.51 8.07 5.26
N LYS A 28 -12.77 8.50 6.28
CA LYS A 28 -13.30 9.31 7.38
C LYS A 28 -13.27 10.81 7.09
N VAL A 29 -12.51 11.23 6.08
CA VAL A 29 -12.39 12.63 5.67
C VAL A 29 -13.62 13.02 4.84
N PRO A 30 -14.24 14.20 5.05
CA PRO A 30 -15.33 14.67 4.21
C PRO A 30 -14.93 14.81 2.74
N ASN A 31 -15.83 14.48 1.82
CA ASN A 31 -15.61 14.55 0.36
C ASN A 31 -14.35 13.79 -0.10
N SER A 32 -14.13 12.60 0.45
CA SER A 32 -12.98 11.75 0.17
C SER A 32 -13.38 10.29 0.14
N VAL A 33 -13.06 9.59 -0.94
CA VAL A 33 -13.36 8.15 -1.09
C VAL A 33 -12.09 7.43 -1.49
N ALA A 34 -11.69 6.42 -0.72
CA ALA A 34 -10.50 5.63 -0.96
C ALA A 34 -10.83 4.14 -1.10
N LEU A 35 -10.49 3.58 -2.27
CA LEU A 35 -10.86 2.25 -2.70
C LEU A 35 -9.70 1.25 -2.49
N HIS A 36 -10.01 0.12 -1.86
CA HIS A 36 -9.06 -0.95 -1.55
C HIS A 36 -9.01 -1.98 -2.69
N GLU A 37 -7.98 -1.89 -3.55
CA GLU A 37 -7.69 -2.86 -4.64
C GLU A 37 -8.93 -3.19 -5.50
N PRO A 38 -9.58 -2.17 -6.10
CA PRO A 38 -10.89 -2.35 -6.73
C PRO A 38 -10.82 -2.88 -8.18
N MET A 39 -9.62 -2.92 -8.77
CA MET A 39 -9.36 -3.45 -10.12
C MET A 39 -8.70 -4.82 -10.04
N SER A 40 -8.83 -5.64 -11.08
CA SER A 40 -8.08 -6.89 -11.22
C SER A 40 -6.81 -6.68 -12.05
N PRO A 41 -5.58 -6.82 -11.48
CA PRO A 41 -4.34 -6.69 -12.25
C PRO A 41 -4.27 -7.64 -13.45
N ASN A 42 -4.84 -8.85 -13.34
CA ASN A 42 -4.89 -9.83 -14.44
C ASN A 42 -5.64 -9.32 -15.67
N GLN A 43 -6.63 -8.43 -15.49
CA GLN A 43 -7.39 -7.84 -16.61
C GLN A 43 -6.64 -6.67 -17.27
N LEU A 44 -5.57 -6.20 -16.64
CA LEU A 44 -4.74 -5.08 -17.10
C LEU A 44 -3.38 -5.56 -17.63
N GLU A 45 -3.07 -6.84 -17.46
CA GLU A 45 -1.84 -7.46 -17.92
C GLU A 45 -1.78 -7.44 -19.46
N GLY A 46 -0.62 -7.07 -20.00
CA GLY A 46 -0.36 -7.02 -21.44
C GLY A 46 -0.99 -5.83 -22.19
N LEU A 47 -1.73 -4.95 -21.52
CA LEU A 47 -2.24 -3.73 -22.15
C LEU A 47 -1.09 -2.78 -22.51
N GLU A 48 -1.21 -2.14 -23.67
CA GLU A 48 -0.30 -1.07 -24.06
C GLU A 48 -0.43 0.14 -23.13
N THR A 49 0.63 0.94 -23.00
CA THR A 49 0.69 2.03 -22.00
C THR A 49 -0.51 2.98 -22.10
N THR A 50 -0.88 3.42 -23.31
CA THR A 50 -2.02 4.32 -23.52
C THR A 50 -3.34 3.68 -23.11
N GLU A 51 -3.51 2.40 -23.40
CA GLU A 51 -4.72 1.64 -23.05
C GLU A 51 -4.82 1.42 -21.54
N LEU A 52 -3.72 1.02 -20.88
CA LEU A 52 -3.64 0.88 -19.43
C LEU A 52 -4.06 2.18 -18.71
N LEU A 53 -3.48 3.31 -19.13
CA LEU A 53 -3.79 4.63 -18.58
C LEU A 53 -5.25 5.03 -18.86
N GLY A 54 -5.77 4.68 -20.03
CA GLY A 54 -7.17 4.89 -20.42
C GLY A 54 -8.12 4.10 -19.54
N THR A 55 -7.86 2.81 -19.33
CA THR A 55 -8.67 1.91 -18.50
C THR A 55 -8.72 2.37 -17.03
N ILE A 56 -7.59 2.82 -16.47
CA ILE A 56 -7.55 3.38 -15.10
C ILE A 56 -8.39 4.67 -15.03
N ALA A 57 -8.28 5.57 -16.01
CA ALA A 57 -9.05 6.81 -16.04
C ALA A 57 -10.56 6.55 -16.21
N GLN A 58 -10.94 5.60 -17.07
CA GLN A 58 -12.33 5.17 -17.24
C GLN A 58 -12.88 4.57 -15.96
N PHE A 59 -12.07 3.79 -15.24
CA PHE A 59 -12.47 3.25 -13.94
C PHE A 59 -12.73 4.36 -12.92
N PHE A 60 -11.85 5.38 -12.82
CA PHE A 60 -12.11 6.56 -11.98
C PHE A 60 -13.45 7.22 -12.32
N ALA A 61 -13.70 7.48 -13.61
CA ALA A 61 -14.96 8.09 -14.06
C ALA A 61 -16.19 7.23 -13.69
N ALA A 62 -16.11 5.91 -13.90
CA ALA A 62 -17.19 4.98 -13.55
C ALA A 62 -17.45 4.94 -12.03
N GLN A 63 -16.40 4.99 -11.21
CA GLN A 63 -16.55 5.06 -9.76
C GLN A 63 -17.15 6.38 -9.30
N ARG A 64 -16.79 7.51 -9.92
CA ARG A 64 -17.42 8.80 -9.63
C ARG A 64 -18.92 8.77 -9.92
N ASP A 65 -19.30 8.25 -11.09
CA ASP A 65 -20.71 8.10 -11.45
C ASP A 65 -21.47 7.20 -10.46
N GLN A 66 -20.90 6.04 -10.13
CA GLN A 66 -21.50 5.11 -9.16
C GLN A 66 -21.70 5.75 -7.78
N ILE A 67 -20.70 6.49 -7.28
CA ILE A 67 -20.77 7.18 -5.99
C ILE A 67 -21.87 8.24 -6.00
N LEU A 68 -21.94 9.06 -7.04
CA LEU A 68 -22.89 10.17 -7.11
C LEU A 68 -24.34 9.70 -7.36
N THR A 69 -24.53 8.61 -8.08
CA THR A 69 -25.86 8.11 -8.44
C THR A 69 -26.43 7.09 -7.47
N LYS A 70 -25.57 6.24 -6.87
CA LYS A 70 -25.98 5.11 -6.02
C LYS A 70 -25.50 5.21 -4.59
N GLY A 71 -24.54 6.09 -4.28
CA GLY A 71 -23.90 6.13 -2.96
C GLY A 71 -23.09 4.88 -2.64
N THR A 72 -22.57 4.17 -3.66
CA THR A 72 -21.70 3.00 -3.49
C THR A 72 -20.46 3.09 -4.37
N ALA A 73 -19.44 2.27 -4.06
CA ALA A 73 -18.24 2.15 -4.89
C ALA A 73 -17.70 0.71 -4.90
N THR A 74 -17.12 0.29 -6.01
CA THR A 74 -16.41 -0.97 -6.15
C THR A 74 -15.10 -0.91 -5.36
N SER A 75 -14.97 -1.76 -4.35
CA SER A 75 -13.78 -1.89 -3.52
C SER A 75 -13.84 -3.20 -2.74
N LYS A 76 -12.70 -3.86 -2.53
CA LYS A 76 -12.66 -4.96 -1.57
C LYS A 76 -13.13 -4.45 -0.20
N ALA A 77 -14.08 -5.17 0.38
CA ALA A 77 -14.85 -4.70 1.52
C ALA A 77 -14.90 -5.73 2.65
N TRP A 78 -15.11 -5.22 3.86
CA TRP A 78 -15.54 -5.97 5.03
C TRP A 78 -16.78 -5.29 5.59
N ASN A 79 -17.92 -5.99 5.55
CA ASN A 79 -19.22 -5.46 6.00
C ASN A 79 -19.59 -4.12 5.33
N GLY A 80 -19.36 -4.01 4.02
CA GLY A 80 -19.72 -2.82 3.24
C GLY A 80 -18.79 -1.60 3.43
N ALA A 81 -17.62 -1.78 4.04
CA ALA A 81 -16.63 -0.71 4.22
C ALA A 81 -15.19 -1.20 3.98
N VAL A 82 -14.26 -0.27 3.77
CA VAL A 82 -12.82 -0.60 3.76
C VAL A 82 -12.34 -0.80 5.21
N PRO A 83 -11.86 -1.99 5.59
CA PRO A 83 -11.41 -2.25 6.95
C PRO A 83 -10.08 -1.54 7.24
N PRO A 84 -9.73 -1.26 8.50
CA PRO A 84 -8.41 -0.72 8.85
C PRO A 84 -7.27 -1.71 8.59
N ASN A 85 -7.57 -3.02 8.53
CA ASN A 85 -6.62 -4.08 8.17
C ASN A 85 -7.40 -5.22 7.49
N PRO A 86 -6.99 -5.69 6.30
CA PRO A 86 -7.71 -6.75 5.58
C PRO A 86 -7.41 -8.16 6.10
N ARG A 87 -6.56 -8.29 7.13
CA ARG A 87 -6.16 -9.57 7.74
C ARG A 87 -6.73 -9.69 9.15
N GLY A 88 -7.29 -10.85 9.45
CA GLY A 88 -7.78 -11.20 10.78
C GLY A 88 -6.65 -11.49 11.76
N ASP A 89 -7.03 -12.00 12.93
CA ASP A 89 -6.09 -12.44 13.95
C ASP A 89 -5.28 -13.64 13.47
N ALA A 90 -4.14 -13.86 14.12
CA ALA A 90 -3.30 -15.01 13.83
C ALA A 90 -3.96 -16.30 14.38
N ASP A 91 -3.89 -17.37 13.60
CA ASP A 91 -4.22 -18.72 14.05
C ASP A 91 -3.18 -19.25 15.04
N ALA A 92 -3.38 -20.46 15.55
CA ALA A 92 -2.45 -21.11 16.48
C ALA A 92 -1.04 -21.32 15.89
N GLN A 93 -0.88 -21.21 14.57
CA GLN A 93 0.38 -21.30 13.83
C GLN A 93 0.93 -19.92 13.44
N GLY A 94 0.35 -18.82 13.96
CA GLY A 94 0.80 -17.46 13.69
C GLY A 94 0.35 -16.91 12.33
N ARG A 95 -0.42 -17.67 11.55
CA ARG A 95 -0.86 -17.26 10.20
C ARG A 95 -2.17 -16.49 10.29
N ARG A 96 -2.26 -15.41 9.53
CA ARG A 96 -3.49 -14.62 9.43
C ARG A 96 -4.32 -15.08 8.23
N THR A 97 -5.63 -14.91 8.25
CA THR A 97 -6.52 -15.09 7.09
C THR A 97 -7.09 -13.75 6.62
N THR A 98 -7.65 -13.71 5.41
CA THR A 98 -8.38 -12.52 4.93
C THR A 98 -9.75 -12.44 5.59
N ILE A 99 -10.19 -11.23 5.96
CA ILE A 99 -11.54 -10.98 6.51
C ILE A 99 -12.51 -10.38 5.48
N LEU A 100 -12.01 -10.06 4.30
CA LEU A 100 -12.79 -9.41 3.24
C LEU A 100 -13.93 -10.33 2.78
N ASN A 101 -15.15 -9.82 2.72
CA ASN A 101 -16.37 -10.56 2.40
C ASN A 101 -17.24 -9.90 1.33
N GLY A 102 -16.73 -8.87 0.64
CA GLY A 102 -17.47 -8.19 -0.42
C GLY A 102 -16.58 -7.38 -1.37
N THR A 103 -17.20 -6.87 -2.43
CA THR A 103 -16.56 -6.09 -3.50
C THR A 103 -17.19 -4.70 -3.68
N GLU A 104 -18.07 -4.30 -2.77
CA GLU A 104 -18.72 -2.99 -2.78
C GLU A 104 -18.68 -2.38 -1.37
N ILE A 105 -18.52 -1.05 -1.32
CA ILE A 105 -18.63 -0.26 -0.10
C ILE A 105 -19.78 0.76 -0.22
N ALA A 106 -20.40 1.06 0.91
CA ALA A 106 -21.31 2.20 1.02
C ALA A 106 -20.51 3.51 1.15
N VAL A 107 -20.97 4.57 0.50
CA VAL A 107 -20.35 5.89 0.49
C VAL A 107 -21.38 6.93 0.90
N SER A 108 -21.20 7.51 2.09
CA SER A 108 -22.11 8.50 2.67
C SER A 108 -21.44 9.83 3.02
N ASN A 109 -20.12 9.93 2.85
CA ASN A 109 -19.31 11.10 3.21
C ASN A 109 -19.02 12.04 2.02
N VAL A 110 -19.71 11.86 0.90
CA VAL A 110 -19.61 12.70 -0.30
C VAL A 110 -20.86 13.58 -0.41
N SER A 111 -20.66 14.90 -0.38
CA SER A 111 -21.72 15.91 -0.50
C SER A 111 -21.55 16.81 -1.72
N SER A 112 -20.52 16.58 -2.53
CA SER A 112 -20.18 17.38 -3.71
C SER A 112 -19.76 16.46 -4.87
N SER A 113 -19.98 16.89 -6.12
CA SER A 113 -19.39 16.25 -7.31
C SER A 113 -17.87 16.44 -7.38
N THR A 114 -17.34 17.43 -6.66
CA THR A 114 -15.90 17.65 -6.48
C THR A 114 -15.44 17.01 -5.18
N PHE A 115 -14.91 15.79 -5.29
CA PHE A 115 -14.38 15.03 -4.16
C PHE A 115 -13.08 14.32 -4.56
N HIS A 116 -12.25 14.01 -3.56
CA HIS A 116 -11.03 13.23 -3.76
C HIS A 116 -11.36 11.75 -3.93
N LEU A 117 -10.88 11.14 -5.01
CA LEU A 117 -11.04 9.71 -5.24
C LEU A 117 -9.66 9.07 -5.26
N TYR A 118 -9.43 8.12 -4.36
CA TYR A 118 -8.20 7.38 -4.24
C TYR A 118 -8.40 5.94 -4.66
N ILE A 119 -7.48 5.42 -5.46
CA ILE A 119 -7.43 3.99 -5.77
C ILE A 119 -6.11 3.46 -5.25
N LYS A 120 -6.16 2.35 -4.51
CA LYS A 120 -4.98 1.76 -3.89
C LYS A 120 -4.71 0.37 -4.43
N HIS A 121 -3.53 0.15 -4.99
CA HIS A 121 -3.00 -1.15 -5.42
C HIS A 121 -1.51 -1.25 -5.10
N PRO A 122 -1.09 -1.98 -4.04
CA PRO A 122 0.31 -1.92 -3.56
C PRO A 122 1.32 -2.48 -4.57
N ALA A 123 1.14 -3.73 -5.00
CA ALA A 123 2.08 -4.40 -5.88
C ALA A 123 1.99 -3.88 -7.33
N PHE A 124 0.77 -3.88 -7.89
CA PHE A 124 0.53 -3.46 -9.27
C PHE A 124 0.97 -2.01 -9.54
N PHE A 125 0.54 -1.05 -8.72
CA PHE A 125 0.94 0.34 -8.98
C PHE A 125 2.43 0.56 -8.75
N THR A 126 3.09 -0.16 -7.83
CA THR A 126 4.56 -0.09 -7.67
C THR A 126 5.28 -0.47 -8.97
N ALA A 127 4.87 -1.56 -9.62
CA ALA A 127 5.45 -1.97 -10.88
C ALA A 127 5.12 -1.01 -12.04
N ALA A 128 3.88 -0.51 -12.07
CA ALA A 128 3.41 0.39 -13.11
C ALA A 128 3.81 1.88 -12.91
N LEU A 129 4.50 2.24 -11.81
CA LEU A 129 4.94 3.62 -11.56
C LEU A 129 5.62 4.32 -12.75
N PRO A 130 6.51 3.68 -13.54
CA PRO A 130 7.18 4.34 -14.66
C PRO A 130 6.23 4.99 -15.67
N VAL A 131 5.03 4.43 -15.85
CA VAL A 131 4.02 4.94 -16.77
C VAL A 131 2.93 5.75 -16.06
N LEU A 132 2.55 5.35 -14.84
CA LEU A 132 1.46 5.99 -14.09
C LEU A 132 1.75 7.45 -13.74
N ILE A 133 3.00 7.78 -13.38
CA ILE A 133 3.37 9.14 -12.96
C ILE A 133 3.22 10.19 -14.06
N GLY A 134 3.16 9.77 -15.34
CA GLY A 134 2.95 10.68 -16.47
C GLY A 134 1.52 11.20 -16.60
N ARG A 135 0.55 10.55 -15.93
CA ARG A 135 -0.87 10.91 -16.01
C ARG A 135 -1.53 11.12 -14.64
N PHE A 136 -1.12 10.38 -13.62
CA PHE A 136 -1.80 10.36 -12.33
C PHE A 136 -0.91 10.89 -11.20
N SER A 137 -1.54 11.54 -10.23
CA SER A 137 -0.91 11.81 -8.94
C SER A 137 -0.76 10.50 -8.18
N CYS A 138 0.49 10.07 -7.98
CA CYS A 138 0.81 8.83 -7.29
C CYS A 138 1.51 9.11 -5.95
N PHE A 139 1.16 8.38 -4.90
CA PHE A 139 1.82 8.45 -3.60
C PHE A 139 2.12 7.05 -3.07
N ALA A 140 3.23 6.87 -2.36
CA ALA A 140 3.59 5.61 -1.74
C ALA A 140 3.54 5.69 -0.21
N ILE A 141 2.98 4.64 0.40
CA ILE A 141 3.07 4.44 1.85
C ILE A 141 4.24 3.52 2.14
N VAL A 142 5.23 4.04 2.85
CA VAL A 142 6.39 3.28 3.34
C VAL A 142 6.25 2.99 4.82
N ARG A 143 6.92 1.95 5.28
CA ARG A 143 6.94 1.51 6.68
C ARG A 143 8.32 0.95 7.00
N ASN A 144 8.71 0.98 8.27
CA ASN A 144 9.99 0.45 8.72
C ASN A 144 10.28 -0.92 8.05
N PRO A 145 11.42 -1.06 7.37
CA PRO A 145 11.69 -2.21 6.49
C PRO A 145 11.74 -3.53 7.25
N LEU A 146 12.28 -3.55 8.47
CA LEU A 146 12.29 -4.75 9.30
C LEU A 146 10.87 -5.15 9.71
N ALA A 147 10.04 -4.18 10.13
CA ALA A 147 8.65 -4.45 10.47
C ALA A 147 7.83 -5.00 9.27
N VAL A 148 8.16 -4.58 8.04
CA VAL A 148 7.55 -5.10 6.82
C VAL A 148 7.97 -6.56 6.58
N LEU A 149 9.27 -6.86 6.60
CA LEU A 149 9.79 -8.23 6.41
C LEU A 149 9.19 -9.21 7.42
N LEU A 150 9.16 -8.84 8.70
CA LEU A 150 8.56 -9.67 9.75
C LEU A 150 7.05 -9.82 9.55
N SER A 151 6.37 -8.77 9.07
CA SER A 151 4.95 -8.90 8.73
C SER A 151 4.72 -9.79 7.52
N TRP A 152 5.64 -9.88 6.55
CA TRP A 152 5.47 -10.74 5.37
C TRP A 152 5.50 -12.22 5.74
N ARG A 153 6.36 -12.62 6.67
CA ARG A 153 6.46 -14.02 7.12
C ARG A 153 5.14 -14.60 7.64
N THR A 154 4.37 -13.80 8.37
CA THR A 154 3.09 -14.21 8.96
C THR A 154 1.87 -13.68 8.18
N ALA A 155 2.08 -13.01 7.05
CA ALA A 155 1.01 -12.40 6.29
C ALA A 155 0.05 -13.42 5.68
N GLY A 156 0.50 -14.65 5.38
CA GLY A 156 -0.30 -15.63 4.63
C GLY A 156 -0.68 -15.08 3.24
N MET A 157 0.31 -14.54 2.53
CA MET A 157 0.19 -13.93 1.20
C MET A 157 1.39 -14.37 0.35
N ALA A 158 1.36 -14.15 -0.96
CA ALA A 158 2.48 -14.49 -1.84
C ALA A 158 3.84 -13.88 -1.37
N VAL A 159 3.82 -12.71 -0.73
CA VAL A 159 5.04 -12.10 -0.16
C VAL A 159 5.67 -12.91 0.97
N SER A 160 4.90 -13.77 1.64
CA SER A 160 5.41 -14.75 2.61
C SER A 160 6.40 -15.72 1.96
N ASP A 161 6.21 -16.02 0.68
CA ASP A 161 7.05 -16.93 -0.11
C ASP A 161 8.09 -16.20 -0.97
N GLY A 162 8.22 -14.87 -0.76
CA GLY A 162 9.09 -14.01 -1.56
C GLY A 162 8.56 -13.75 -2.97
N ARG A 163 7.23 -13.75 -3.15
CA ARG A 163 6.56 -13.46 -4.43
C ARG A 163 5.64 -12.24 -4.34
N MET A 164 5.48 -11.55 -5.46
CA MET A 164 4.57 -10.42 -5.61
C MET A 164 3.90 -10.46 -6.99
N PRO A 165 2.93 -11.38 -7.20
CA PRO A 165 2.41 -11.70 -8.53
C PRO A 165 1.91 -10.48 -9.32
N ALA A 166 1.17 -9.59 -8.67
CA ALA A 166 0.63 -8.39 -9.33
C ALA A 166 1.71 -7.36 -9.75
N ALA A 167 2.94 -7.46 -9.23
CA ALA A 167 4.08 -6.70 -9.75
C ALA A 167 4.84 -7.49 -10.81
N GLU A 168 5.04 -8.79 -10.58
CA GLU A 168 5.67 -9.73 -11.50
C GLU A 168 5.01 -9.77 -12.88
N GLN A 169 3.68 -9.66 -12.94
CA GLN A 169 2.91 -9.55 -14.20
C GLN A 169 3.28 -8.32 -15.04
N PHE A 170 3.78 -7.26 -14.42
CA PHE A 170 4.09 -5.98 -15.07
C PHE A 170 5.60 -5.72 -15.16
N ASP A 171 6.42 -6.61 -14.59
CA ASP A 171 7.87 -6.49 -14.60
C ASP A 171 8.53 -7.88 -14.78
N PRO A 172 8.78 -8.30 -16.03
CA PRO A 172 9.44 -9.57 -16.31
C PRO A 172 10.85 -9.67 -15.71
N ARG A 173 11.53 -8.54 -15.48
CA ARG A 173 12.88 -8.57 -14.86
C ARG A 173 12.77 -8.97 -13.40
N LEU A 174 11.74 -8.51 -12.69
CA LEU A 174 11.48 -8.95 -11.33
C LEU A 174 11.25 -10.46 -11.27
N VAL A 175 10.49 -11.03 -12.22
CA VAL A 175 10.28 -12.48 -12.32
C VAL A 175 11.60 -13.23 -12.46
N THR A 176 12.48 -12.78 -13.37
CA THR A 176 13.80 -13.39 -13.56
C THR A 176 14.63 -13.36 -12.28
N LEU A 177 14.68 -12.20 -11.61
CA LEU A 177 15.43 -12.05 -10.35
C LEU A 177 14.92 -12.99 -9.26
N LEU A 178 13.59 -13.06 -9.07
CA LEU A 178 13.00 -13.90 -8.03
C LEU A 178 13.10 -15.40 -8.34
N ASN A 179 13.06 -15.80 -9.62
CA ASN A 179 13.23 -17.20 -10.00
C ASN A 179 14.67 -17.69 -9.82
N ALA A 180 15.66 -16.79 -9.95
CA ALA A 180 17.07 -17.13 -9.77
C ALA A 180 17.50 -17.28 -8.30
N GLU A 181 16.69 -16.78 -7.36
CA GLU A 181 17.02 -16.77 -5.94
C GLU A 181 16.26 -17.88 -5.18
N PRO A 182 16.94 -18.95 -4.71
CA PRO A 182 16.30 -20.05 -4.01
C PRO A 182 15.88 -19.72 -2.57
N ASP A 183 16.58 -18.81 -1.88
CA ASP A 183 16.28 -18.45 -0.49
C ASP A 183 15.07 -17.50 -0.40
N VAL A 184 14.08 -17.87 0.42
CA VAL A 184 12.85 -17.09 0.59
C VAL A 184 13.16 -15.71 1.16
N LEU A 185 14.07 -15.64 2.15
CA LEU A 185 14.41 -14.37 2.78
C LEU A 185 15.17 -13.45 1.81
N ASN A 186 16.10 -13.97 1.00
CA ASN A 186 16.70 -13.19 -0.08
C ASN A 186 15.66 -12.70 -1.08
N ARG A 187 14.70 -13.53 -1.50
CA ARG A 187 13.60 -13.06 -2.38
C ARG A 187 12.80 -11.93 -1.74
N GLN A 188 12.54 -12.00 -0.44
CA GLN A 188 11.88 -10.91 0.30
C GLN A 188 12.75 -9.64 0.34
N LEU A 189 14.06 -9.76 0.55
CA LEU A 189 14.98 -8.61 0.48
C LEU A 189 15.01 -7.99 -0.93
N ILE A 190 14.98 -8.80 -1.98
CA ILE A 190 14.86 -8.35 -3.38
C ILE A 190 13.53 -7.60 -3.58
N LEU A 191 12.41 -8.14 -3.10
CA LEU A 191 11.10 -7.47 -3.19
C LEU A 191 11.08 -6.14 -2.43
N LEU A 192 11.72 -6.09 -1.26
CA LEU A 192 11.83 -4.88 -0.44
C LEU A 192 12.61 -3.81 -1.20
N ASP A 193 13.81 -4.15 -1.70
CA ASP A 193 14.64 -3.27 -2.50
C ASP A 193 13.94 -2.81 -3.78
N TYR A 194 13.27 -3.73 -4.48
CA TYR A 194 12.45 -3.42 -5.65
C TYR A 194 11.42 -2.33 -5.35
N CYS A 195 10.64 -2.47 -4.28
CA CYS A 195 9.63 -1.47 -3.94
C CYS A 195 10.26 -0.10 -3.64
N PHE A 196 11.28 -0.08 -2.78
CA PHE A 196 11.93 1.18 -2.39
C PHE A 196 12.68 1.84 -3.54
N SER A 197 13.32 1.08 -4.43
CA SER A 197 14.00 1.63 -5.60
C SER A 197 13.01 2.30 -6.56
N GLN A 198 11.84 1.69 -6.78
CA GLN A 198 10.75 2.29 -7.55
C GLN A 198 10.27 3.61 -6.91
N TYR A 199 10.05 3.63 -5.60
CA TYR A 199 9.61 4.84 -4.91
C TYR A 199 10.67 5.94 -4.93
N ARG A 200 11.96 5.58 -4.78
CA ARG A 200 13.07 6.53 -4.82
C ARG A 200 13.17 7.18 -6.19
N ARG A 201 13.03 6.38 -7.23
CA ARG A 201 13.14 6.81 -8.62
C ARG A 201 11.97 7.68 -9.07
N PHE A 202 10.75 7.29 -8.71
CA PHE A 202 9.54 7.88 -9.30
C PHE A 202 8.75 8.79 -8.36
N LEU A 203 8.99 8.75 -7.04
CA LEU A 203 8.20 9.45 -6.03
C LEU A 203 9.02 10.22 -4.96
N PRO A 204 10.09 10.95 -5.30
CA PRO A 204 11.03 11.54 -4.32
C PRO A 204 10.42 12.56 -3.34
N SER A 205 9.17 13.00 -3.54
CA SER A 205 8.46 13.90 -2.61
C SER A 205 7.00 13.49 -2.39
N ARG A 206 6.65 12.24 -2.72
CA ARG A 206 5.29 11.71 -2.66
C ARG A 206 5.24 10.45 -1.80
N ILE A 207 5.91 10.52 -0.66
CA ILE A 207 6.06 9.44 0.32
C ILE A 207 5.36 9.84 1.60
N ILE A 208 4.61 8.91 2.17
CA ILE A 208 4.02 9.06 3.50
C ILE A 208 4.50 7.88 4.35
N TRP A 209 5.06 8.18 5.51
CA TRP A 209 5.51 7.16 6.44
C TRP A 209 4.34 6.66 7.29
N TYR A 210 4.23 5.34 7.40
CA TYR A 210 3.30 4.68 8.31
C TYR A 210 3.45 5.21 9.74
N GLU A 211 4.69 5.38 10.18
CA GLU A 211 5.05 5.88 11.50
C GLU A 211 4.48 7.28 11.75
N ASP A 212 4.47 8.14 10.73
CA ASP A 212 3.86 9.47 10.83
C ASP A 212 2.34 9.41 10.85
N ILE A 213 1.72 8.53 10.07
CA ILE A 213 0.26 8.28 10.15
C ILE A 213 -0.11 7.87 11.57
N ILE A 214 0.63 6.92 12.16
CA ILE A 214 0.36 6.45 13.53
C ILE A 214 0.57 7.57 14.56
N ARG A 215 1.73 8.22 14.55
CA ARG A 215 2.11 9.24 15.54
C ARG A 215 1.17 10.45 15.52
N SER A 216 0.66 10.80 14.35
CA SER A 216 -0.20 11.97 14.15
C SER A 216 -1.70 11.68 14.25
N GLY A 217 -2.10 10.44 14.52
CA GLY A 217 -3.52 10.06 14.51
C GLY A 217 -4.18 10.19 13.12
N GLY A 218 -3.38 10.10 12.05
CA GLY A 218 -3.83 10.22 10.66
C GLY A 218 -3.56 11.56 9.98
N LYS A 219 -3.17 12.62 10.72
CA LYS A 219 -2.96 13.98 10.15
C LYS A 219 -1.85 14.04 9.10
N ALA A 220 -0.91 13.10 9.10
CA ALA A 220 0.12 12.96 8.07
C ALA A 220 -0.46 12.76 6.65
N LEU A 221 -1.71 12.32 6.53
CA LEU A 221 -2.42 12.23 5.25
C LEU A 221 -2.79 13.60 4.67
N SER A 222 -2.55 14.70 5.41
CA SER A 222 -2.74 16.07 4.90
C SER A 222 -1.90 16.39 3.66
N LEU A 223 -0.81 15.64 3.44
CA LEU A 223 -0.01 15.71 2.22
C LEU A 223 -0.81 15.39 0.95
N ILE A 224 -1.82 14.52 1.04
CA ILE A 224 -2.67 14.10 -0.09
C ILE A 224 -4.13 14.54 0.02
N ASN A 225 -4.56 14.96 1.21
CA ASN A 225 -5.85 15.57 1.44
C ASN A 225 -5.77 16.58 2.58
N PRO A 226 -5.75 17.91 2.31
CA PRO A 226 -5.61 18.91 3.37
C PRO A 226 -6.61 18.77 4.53
N ALA A 227 -7.83 18.28 4.28
CA ALA A 227 -8.85 18.07 5.30
C ALA A 227 -8.50 16.93 6.29
N ALA A 228 -7.57 16.04 5.94
CA ALA A 228 -7.06 15.01 6.84
C ALA A 228 -6.31 15.57 8.05
N ASN A 229 -5.94 16.86 8.06
CA ASN A 229 -5.39 17.52 9.26
C ASN A 229 -6.36 17.53 10.46
N GLN A 230 -7.64 17.24 10.23
CA GLN A 230 -8.68 17.12 11.27
C GLN A 230 -8.80 15.70 11.84
N LEU A 231 -8.11 14.70 11.29
CA LEU A 231 -8.12 13.35 11.85
C LEU A 231 -7.43 13.32 13.21
N ASP A 232 -7.96 12.56 14.17
CA ASP A 232 -7.34 12.37 15.48
C ASP A 232 -7.67 10.97 16.03
N GLU A 233 -7.24 9.96 15.27
CA GLU A 233 -7.57 8.58 15.54
C GLU A 233 -6.61 7.96 16.59
N PRO A 234 -7.11 7.14 17.53
CA PRO A 234 -6.29 6.49 18.55
C PRO A 234 -5.52 5.29 17.96
N LEU A 235 -4.55 5.58 17.10
CA LEU A 235 -3.77 4.59 16.37
C LEU A 235 -2.63 4.02 17.23
N ARG A 236 -2.31 2.75 17.01
CA ARG A 236 -1.18 2.07 17.66
C ARG A 236 -0.25 1.48 16.62
N SER A 237 1.05 1.69 16.82
CA SER A 237 2.07 1.12 15.95
C SER A 237 2.07 -0.39 16.05
N ARG A 238 2.20 -1.04 14.88
CA ARG A 238 2.34 -2.50 14.77
C ARG A 238 3.77 -2.93 14.46
N ASN A 239 4.75 -2.02 14.54
CA ASN A 239 6.14 -2.32 14.16
C ASN A 239 6.80 -3.36 15.09
N MET A 240 6.40 -3.38 16.36
CA MET A 240 6.94 -4.32 17.35
C MET A 240 6.34 -5.73 17.28
N LEU A 241 5.20 -5.94 16.60
CA LEU A 241 4.49 -7.21 16.66
C LEU A 241 5.36 -8.39 16.21
N GLY A 242 6.04 -8.27 15.06
CA GLY A 242 6.90 -9.34 14.57
C GLY A 242 8.20 -9.49 15.35
N ILE A 243 8.72 -8.39 15.93
CA ILE A 243 9.96 -8.37 16.69
C ILE A 243 9.86 -9.22 17.95
N GLN A 244 8.70 -9.18 18.61
CA GLN A 244 8.46 -9.86 19.88
C GLN A 244 8.10 -11.35 19.70
N THR A 245 7.61 -11.73 18.52
CA THR A 245 7.04 -13.07 18.31
C THR A 245 7.85 -13.96 17.36
N ASP A 246 8.67 -13.38 16.47
CA ASP A 246 9.42 -14.16 15.48
C ASP A 246 10.82 -14.48 16.01
N PRO A 247 11.17 -15.78 16.22
CA PRO A 247 12.49 -16.17 16.70
C PRO A 247 13.61 -15.82 15.72
N ALA A 248 13.31 -15.64 14.43
CA ALA A 248 14.28 -15.24 13.41
C ALA A 248 14.40 -13.72 13.27
N ALA A 249 13.71 -12.92 14.11
CA ALA A 249 13.69 -11.46 13.97
C ALA A 249 15.09 -10.84 13.99
N LYS A 250 15.97 -11.34 14.86
CA LYS A 250 17.35 -10.87 14.95
C LYS A 250 18.16 -11.18 13.68
N GLU A 251 18.07 -12.40 13.18
CA GLU A 251 18.75 -12.82 11.94
C GLU A 251 18.30 -11.98 10.74
N ILE A 252 16.98 -11.78 10.59
CA ILE A 252 16.40 -10.98 9.51
C ILE A 252 16.87 -9.52 9.61
N GLY A 253 16.88 -8.97 10.82
CA GLY A 253 17.39 -7.63 11.09
C GLY A 253 18.85 -7.46 10.68
N MET A 254 19.71 -8.42 11.06
CA MET A 254 21.13 -8.39 10.67
C MET A 254 21.31 -8.47 9.16
N ARG A 255 20.64 -9.41 8.48
CA ARG A 255 20.70 -9.53 7.01
C ARG A 255 20.21 -8.28 6.29
N LEU A 256 19.17 -7.63 6.82
CA LEU A 256 18.71 -6.34 6.30
C LEU A 256 19.79 -5.27 6.49
N LEU A 257 20.35 -5.13 7.69
CA LEU A 257 21.40 -4.13 8.01
C LEU A 257 22.66 -4.28 7.17
N GLU A 258 23.02 -5.51 6.80
CA GLU A 258 24.13 -5.85 5.90
C GLU A 258 23.82 -5.60 4.43
N SER A 259 22.55 -5.46 4.05
CA SER A 259 22.15 -5.21 2.67
C SER A 259 22.36 -3.76 2.24
N GLU A 260 22.66 -3.56 0.95
CA GLU A 260 22.72 -2.24 0.29
C GLU A 260 21.35 -1.80 -0.26
N SER A 261 20.26 -2.16 0.44
CA SER A 261 18.90 -1.93 -0.03
C SER A 261 18.57 -0.44 -0.19
N SER A 262 17.78 -0.12 -1.21
CA SER A 262 17.20 1.19 -1.50
C SER A 262 16.32 1.74 -0.37
N CYS A 263 15.91 0.90 0.59
CA CYS A 263 15.19 1.36 1.79
C CYS A 263 15.98 2.38 2.61
N TRP A 264 17.31 2.35 2.53
CA TRP A 264 18.20 3.28 3.23
C TRP A 264 18.16 4.72 2.69
N SER A 265 17.45 4.96 1.58
CA SER A 265 17.11 6.32 1.14
C SER A 265 15.92 6.93 1.89
N PHE A 266 15.21 6.13 2.71
CA PHE A 266 13.99 6.53 3.42
C PHE A 266 14.06 6.30 4.93
N TYR A 267 14.99 5.45 5.36
CA TYR A 267 15.22 5.07 6.75
C TYR A 267 16.71 5.10 7.02
N GLU A 268 17.06 5.45 8.25
CA GLU A 268 18.41 5.26 8.75
C GLU A 268 18.54 3.86 9.37
N LYS A 269 19.74 3.27 9.33
CA LYS A 269 19.99 1.95 9.93
C LYS A 269 19.62 1.93 11.43
N VAL A 270 19.82 3.04 12.14
CA VAL A 270 19.42 3.20 13.55
C VAL A 270 17.92 2.98 13.79
N ASN A 271 17.06 3.24 12.79
CA ASN A 271 15.62 2.97 12.91
C ASN A 271 15.32 1.46 12.94
N VAL A 272 16.17 0.63 12.36
CA VAL A 272 16.08 -0.84 12.40
C VAL A 272 16.75 -1.38 13.66
N GLU A 273 17.94 -0.89 13.99
CA GLU A 273 18.68 -1.27 15.20
C GLU A 273 17.86 -1.01 16.47
N ALA A 274 17.18 0.14 16.56
CA ALA A 274 16.32 0.46 17.69
C ALA A 274 15.19 -0.55 17.91
N LEU A 275 14.62 -1.12 16.84
CA LEU A 275 13.62 -2.18 16.96
C LEU A 275 14.22 -3.48 17.49
N LEU A 276 15.42 -3.85 17.03
CA LEU A 276 16.12 -5.06 17.48
C LEU A 276 16.54 -4.98 18.95
N LEU A 277 16.94 -3.80 19.42
CA LEU A 277 17.33 -3.55 20.82
C LEU A 277 16.13 -3.44 21.77
N SER A 278 14.91 -3.35 21.25
CA SER A 278 13.67 -3.32 22.04
C SER A 278 13.13 -4.73 22.38
N GLN A 279 13.95 -5.77 22.18
CA GLN A 279 13.69 -7.16 22.59
C GLN A 279 14.02 -7.40 24.06
#